data_AF-A0A1V6EMJ0-F1
#
_entry.id   AF-A0A1V6EMJ0-F1
#
_cell.length_a   1.000
_cell.length_b   1.000
_cell.length_c   1.000
_cell.angle_alpha   90.00
_cell.angle_beta   90.00
_cell.angle_gamma   90.00
#
_symmetry.space_group_name_H-M   'P 1'
#
loop_
_entity.id
_entity.type
_entity.pdbx_description
1 polymer ?
#
loop_
_entity_poly.entity_id
_entity_poly.type
_entity_poly.pdbx_seq_one_letter_code
_entity_poly.pdbx_strand_id
1 'polypeptide(L)' 'MLETLGESGSAAHARVARQLRFADDVQALWYARSELMAALAEQHGEARARQELERLGALFNGLLPAGMTAGSTRTPG' A
#
# COMPACT_ATOMS: atom_id res chain seq x y z
N MET A 1 6.89 3.54 1.04
CA MET A 1 5.42 3.69 1.16
C MET A 1 5.01 5.02 1.78
N LEU A 2 5.57 5.44 2.92
CA LEU A 2 5.24 6.74 3.55
C LEU A 2 5.53 7.93 2.61
N GLU A 3 6.62 7.86 1.86
CA GLU A 3 7.06 8.89 0.90
C GLU A 3 6.03 9.12 -0.22
N THR A 4 5.33 8.06 -0.64
CA THR A 4 4.29 8.09 -1.68
C THR A 4 3.06 8.89 -1.26
N LEU A 5 2.77 8.94 0.03
CA LEU A 5 1.64 9.70 0.58
C LEU A 5 1.97 11.21 0.64
N GLY A 6 3.26 11.56 0.66
CA GLY A 6 3.74 12.93 0.78
C GLY A 6 3.34 13.61 2.09
N GLU A 7 3.82 14.83 2.31
CA GLU A 7 3.54 15.58 3.54
C GLU A 7 2.03 15.88 3.67
N SER A 8 1.39 16.29 2.58
CA SER A 8 -0.05 16.63 2.55
C SER A 8 -0.96 15.43 2.82
N GLY A 9 -0.65 14.26 2.26
CA GLY A 9 -1.40 13.04 2.56
C GLY A 9 -1.11 12.50 3.95
N SER A 10 0.12 12.71 4.46
CA SER A 10 0.46 12.29 5.82
C SER A 10 -0.30 13.09 6.88
N ALA A 11 -0.56 14.38 6.62
CA ALA A 11 -1.36 15.25 7.47
C ALA A 11 -2.86 14.92 7.38
N ALA A 12 -3.38 14.66 6.17
CA ALA A 12 -4.77 14.28 5.95
C ALA A 12 -5.10 12.88 6.51
N HIS A 13 -4.16 11.94 6.42
CA HIS A 13 -4.32 10.55 6.84
C HIS A 13 -3.29 10.17 7.90
N ALA A 14 -3.28 10.91 9.01
CA ALA A 14 -2.35 10.72 10.12
C ALA A 14 -2.32 9.28 10.67
N ARG A 15 -3.46 8.56 10.62
CA ARG A 15 -3.56 7.14 10.99
C ARG A 15 -2.72 6.25 10.08
N VAL A 16 -2.84 6.42 8.76
CA VAL A 16 -2.10 5.64 7.76
C VAL A 16 -0.61 5.97 7.82
N ALA A 17 -0.27 7.27 7.95
CA ALA A 17 1.11 7.70 8.13
C ALA A 17 1.75 7.11 9.40
N ARG A 18 1.00 7.04 10.51
CA ARG A 18 1.45 6.41 11.74
C ARG A 18 1.66 4.91 11.54
N GLN A 19 0.70 4.22 10.96
CA GLN A 19 0.79 2.78 10.70
C GLN A 19 2.00 2.45 9.81
N LEU A 20 2.25 3.23 8.78
CA LEU A 20 3.43 3.12 7.91
C LEU A 20 4.75 3.38 8.63
N ARG A 21 4.75 4.26 9.64
CA ARG A 21 5.95 4.62 10.42
C ARG A 21 6.26 3.62 11.54
N PHE A 22 5.24 2.96 12.08
CA PHE A 22 5.37 1.97 13.15
C PHE A 22 5.24 0.52 12.67
N ALA A 23 5.11 0.28 11.37
CA ALA A 23 5.12 -1.06 10.83
C ALA A 23 6.56 -1.61 10.87
N ASP A 24 6.82 -2.51 11.82
CA ASP A 24 8.11 -3.20 11.97
C ASP A 24 8.22 -4.46 11.11
N ASP A 25 7.11 -4.91 10.51
CA ASP A 25 7.08 -6.13 9.71
C ASP A 25 6.48 -5.89 8.31
N VAL A 26 6.89 -6.75 7.38
CA VAL A 26 6.50 -6.66 5.97
C VAL A 26 4.99 -6.91 5.78
N GLN A 27 4.35 -7.66 6.68
CA GLN A 27 2.91 -7.93 6.63
C GLN A 27 2.11 -6.70 7.06
N ALA A 28 2.51 -6.01 8.12
CA ALA A 28 1.92 -4.78 8.60
C ALA A 28 2.02 -3.67 7.55
N LEU A 29 3.16 -3.57 6.86
CA LEU A 29 3.31 -2.70 5.69
C LEU A 29 2.37 -3.10 4.55
N TRP A 30 2.24 -4.40 4.26
CA TRP A 30 1.33 -4.91 3.25
C TRP A 30 -0.14 -4.62 3.56
N TYR A 31 -0.58 -4.75 4.82
CA TYR A 31 -1.93 -4.37 5.24
C TYR A 31 -2.14 -2.85 5.19
N ALA A 32 -1.12 -2.06 5.55
CA ALA A 32 -1.16 -0.61 5.42
C ALA A 32 -1.32 -0.15 3.95
N ARG A 33 -0.98 -1.01 2.97
CA ARG A 33 -1.20 -0.76 1.53
C ARG A 33 -2.66 -0.49 1.20
N SER A 34 -3.60 -1.21 1.81
CA SER A 34 -5.05 -1.03 1.55
C SER A 34 -5.55 0.31 2.10
N GLU A 35 -5.13 0.67 3.30
CA GLU A 35 -5.46 1.98 3.89
C GLU A 35 -4.80 3.13 3.09
N LEU A 36 -3.57 2.90 2.59
CA LEU A 36 -2.87 3.84 1.71
C LEU A 36 -3.58 4.03 0.37
N MET A 37 -4.22 2.99 -0.17
CA MET A 37 -5.02 3.08 -1.39
C MET A 37 -6.22 4.00 -1.20
N ALA A 38 -6.96 3.82 -0.10
CA ALA A 38 -8.11 4.67 0.22
C ALA A 38 -7.69 6.14 0.38
N ALA A 39 -6.61 6.39 1.13
CA ALA A 39 -6.04 7.73 1.29
C ALA A 39 -5.63 8.37 -0.05
N LEU A 40 -4.88 7.65 -0.88
CA LEU A 40 -4.46 8.15 -2.19
C LEU A 40 -5.65 8.33 -3.14
N ALA A 41 -6.67 7.49 -3.04
CA ALA A 41 -7.86 7.57 -3.88
C ALA A 41 -8.70 8.80 -3.53
N GLU A 42 -8.83 9.13 -2.25
CA GLU A 42 -9.49 10.36 -1.79
C GLU A 42 -8.74 11.61 -2.22
N GLN A 43 -7.40 11.60 -2.24
CA GLN A 43 -6.59 12.77 -2.60
C GLN A 43 -6.37 12.97 -4.11
N HIS A 44 -6.13 11.88 -4.84
CA HIS A 44 -5.66 11.92 -6.22
C HIS A 44 -6.53 11.11 -7.19
N GLY A 45 -7.56 10.44 -6.69
CA GLY A 45 -8.40 9.52 -7.45
C GLY A 45 -7.85 8.09 -7.48
N GLU A 46 -8.76 7.12 -7.59
CA GLU A 46 -8.42 5.69 -7.56
C GLU A 46 -7.39 5.28 -8.61
N ALA A 47 -7.43 5.87 -9.80
CA ALA A 47 -6.54 5.49 -10.90
C ALA A 47 -5.07 5.71 -10.53
N ARG A 48 -4.76 6.88 -9.95
CA ARG A 48 -3.42 7.23 -9.51
C ARG A 48 -3.02 6.43 -8.28
N ALA A 49 -3.94 6.27 -7.33
CA ALA A 49 -3.74 5.43 -6.15
C ALA A 49 -3.36 3.99 -6.52
N ARG A 50 -4.07 3.40 -7.49
CA ARG A 50 -3.83 2.04 -7.98
C ARG A 50 -2.45 1.92 -8.64
N GLN A 51 -2.04 2.86 -9.48
CA GLN A 51 -0.72 2.84 -10.11
C GLN A 51 0.43 2.89 -9.08
N GLU A 52 0.33 3.80 -8.11
CA GLU A 52 1.32 3.91 -7.03
C GLU A 52 1.35 2.65 -6.17
N LEU A 53 0.17 2.10 -5.85
CA LEU A 53 0.07 0.86 -5.12
C LEU A 53 0.72 -0.28 -5.88
N GLU A 54 0.41 -0.49 -7.16
CA GLU A 54 0.97 -1.55 -8.01
C GLU A 54 2.50 -1.50 -8.02
N ARG A 55 3.06 -0.30 -8.18
CA ARG A 55 4.51 -0.07 -8.12
C ARG A 55 5.10 -0.46 -6.76
N LEU A 56 4.44 -0.06 -5.67
CA LEU A 56 4.84 -0.45 -4.32
C LEU A 56 4.70 -1.96 -4.12
N GLY A 57 3.62 -2.57 -4.59
CA GLY A 57 3.32 -3.98 -4.43
C GLY A 57 4.31 -4.89 -5.13
N ALA A 58 4.86 -4.45 -6.27
CA ALA A 58 5.96 -5.13 -6.93
C ALA A 58 7.23 -5.23 -6.06
N LEU A 59 7.49 -4.26 -5.18
CA LEU A 59 8.61 -4.31 -4.22
C LEU A 59 8.39 -5.35 -3.11
N PHE A 60 7.13 -5.66 -2.79
CA PHE A 60 6.78 -6.72 -1.83
C PHE A 60 6.78 -8.11 -2.47
N ASN A 61 6.81 -8.19 -3.79
CA ASN A 61 6.82 -9.44 -4.53
C ASN A 61 8.18 -10.14 -4.30
N GLY A 62 8.16 -11.26 -3.57
CA GLY A 62 9.35 -11.98 -3.11
C GLY A 62 9.75 -11.74 -1.65
N LEU A 63 9.18 -10.72 -0.98
CA LEU A 63 9.35 -10.50 0.47
C LEU A 63 8.22 -11.10 1.31
N LEU A 64 7.03 -11.20 0.71
CA LEU A 64 5.87 -11.79 1.36
C LEU A 64 5.84 -13.31 1.17
N PRO A 65 5.41 -14.08 2.19
CA PRO A 65 5.17 -15.50 2.02
C PRO A 65 4.10 -15.74 0.94
N ALA A 66 4.25 -16.84 0.19
CA ALA A 66 3.49 -17.15 -1.03
C ALA A 66 1.95 -17.12 -0.85
N GLY A 67 1.44 -17.21 0.38
CA GLY A 67 0.02 -17.12 0.70
C GLY A 67 -0.57 -15.70 0.79
N MET A 68 0.25 -14.64 0.85
CA MET A 68 -0.24 -13.27 1.10
C MET A 68 -0.33 -12.40 -0.15
N THR A 69 0.50 -12.68 -1.15
CA THR A 69 0.46 -12.02 -2.48
C THR A 69 -0.58 -12.66 -3.41
N ALA A 70 -1.17 -13.78 -3.00
CA ALA A 70 -2.21 -14.51 -3.72
C ALA A 70 -3.58 -13.79 -3.71
N GLY A 71 -3.58 -12.47 -3.90
CA GLY A 71 -4.76 -11.66 -4.25
C GLY A 71 -4.78 -11.25 -5.73
N SER A 72 -3.77 -11.60 -6.54
CA SER A 72 -3.77 -11.33 -7.98
C SER A 72 -3.09 -12.41 -8.81
N THR A 73 -3.28 -13.67 -8.42
CA THR A 73 -3.33 -14.75 -9.41
C THR A 73 -4.80 -15.01 -9.73
N ARG A 74 -5.32 -14.24 -10.69
CA ARG A 74 -6.35 -14.79 -11.56
C ARG A 74 -5.65 -15.95 -12.28
N THR A 75 -5.78 -17.15 -11.75
CA THR A 75 -5.30 -18.39 -12.37
C THR A 75 -6.02 -18.54 -13.72
N PRO A 76 -5.31 -18.57 -14.87
CA PRO A 76 -5.78 -19.27 -16.05
C PRO A 76 -5.00 -20.58 -16.13
N GLY A 77 -5.66 -21.69 -15.81
CA GLY A 77 -5.07 -23.02 -15.88
C GLY A 77 -6.04 -24.07 -15.41
#